data_AF-A0A6A4IVR9-F1
#
_entry.id   AF-A0A6A4IVR9-F1
#
_cell.length_a   1.000
_cell.length_b   1.000
_cell.length_c   1.000
_cell.angle_alpha   90.00
_cell.angle_beta   90.00
_cell.angle_gamma   90.00
#
_symmetry.space_group_name_H-M   'P 1'
#
loop_
_entity.id
_entity.type
_entity.pdbx_description
1 polymer ?
#
loop_
_entity_poly.entity_id
_entity_poly.type
_entity_poly.pdbx_seq_one_letter_code
_entity_poly.pdbx_strand_id
1 'polypeptide(L)'
;MFPTKVDLTISRIGSSNGSNCYDIIDRNSSVLQKYDDAIARLQERRDFVTKIVAHQKSLVSPIRRLPPDILGSIFGLVAEEPILLNTRTSSQCTGAILPSSWVCSWWRNLILHQPTLWSRIDFRLGPVDDNSEFTSIVREVLLRSGPTTLLCLSLDLFETRETYPLASSGLLRILRTLKEHTTRWKDLKVHVKSFSDLDKL
;
A
#
# COMPACT_ATOMS: atom_id res chain seq x y z
N MET A 1 36.85 36.24 -78.08
CA MET A 1 38.19 36.55 -77.55
C MET A 1 38.34 35.83 -76.21
N PHE A 2 38.99 34.66 -76.19
CA PHE A 2 39.56 34.07 -74.97
C PHE A 2 40.83 34.87 -74.57
N PRO A 3 41.53 34.57 -73.46
CA PRO A 3 41.12 34.39 -72.06
C PRO A 3 42.04 35.20 -71.11
N THR A 4 41.74 35.27 -69.80
CA THR A 4 42.76 35.02 -68.75
C THR A 4 42.12 34.80 -67.38
N LYS A 5 42.06 33.54 -66.96
CA LYS A 5 41.97 33.14 -65.55
C LYS A 5 43.34 33.39 -64.94
N VAL A 6 43.39 34.08 -63.80
CA VAL A 6 44.56 34.10 -62.94
C VAL A 6 44.17 33.39 -61.64
N ASP A 7 44.80 32.24 -61.42
CA ASP A 7 44.78 31.48 -60.19
C ASP A 7 45.28 32.33 -59.02
N LEU A 8 44.49 32.39 -57.94
CA LEU A 8 45.00 32.69 -56.62
C LEU A 8 44.95 31.41 -55.78
N THR A 9 46.10 30.76 -55.87
CA THR A 9 46.72 29.78 -55.00
C THR A 9 46.11 29.71 -53.60
N ILE A 10 45.43 28.60 -53.30
CA ILE A 10 45.20 28.15 -51.93
C ILE A 10 46.57 27.66 -51.42
N SER A 11 47.34 28.59 -50.85
CA SER A 11 48.57 28.29 -50.13
C SER A 11 48.23 27.69 -48.77
N ARG A 12 48.25 26.36 -48.80
CA ARG A 12 48.42 25.40 -47.71
C ARG A 12 49.39 25.92 -46.63
N ILE A 13 48.84 26.49 -45.54
CA ILE A 13 49.56 26.76 -44.30
C ILE A 13 49.03 25.81 -43.22
N GLY A 14 49.87 24.83 -42.83
CA GLY A 14 49.85 24.28 -41.48
C GLY A 14 48.93 23.09 -41.15
N SER A 15 48.85 22.06 -41.99
CA SER A 15 48.16 20.78 -41.67
C SER A 15 48.72 20.01 -40.46
N SER A 16 49.78 20.49 -39.80
CA SER A 16 50.45 19.83 -38.66
C SER A 16 49.93 20.27 -37.29
N ASN A 17 49.37 21.48 -37.17
CA ASN A 17 48.85 21.98 -35.88
C ASN A 17 47.41 21.54 -35.62
N GLY A 18 46.63 21.35 -36.69
CA GLY A 18 45.27 20.81 -36.60
C GLY A 18 45.27 19.36 -36.10
N SER A 19 46.11 18.49 -36.65
CA SER A 19 46.22 17.08 -36.22
C SER A 19 46.65 16.94 -34.75
N ASN A 20 47.62 17.74 -34.30
CA ASN A 20 48.03 17.77 -32.88
C ASN A 20 46.88 18.21 -31.95
N CYS A 21 46.08 19.19 -32.37
CA CYS A 21 44.91 19.63 -31.62
C CYS A 21 43.83 18.54 -31.51
N TYR A 22 43.53 17.84 -32.62
CA TYR A 22 42.59 16.70 -32.61
C TYR A 22 43.10 15.55 -31.72
N ASP A 23 44.39 15.22 -31.77
CA ASP A 23 44.99 14.18 -30.92
C ASP A 23 44.88 14.51 -29.42
N ILE A 24 45.05 15.79 -29.05
CA ILE A 24 44.88 16.25 -27.67
C ILE A 24 43.40 16.15 -27.24
N ILE A 25 42.47 16.55 -28.11
CA ILE A 25 41.02 16.48 -27.84
C ILE A 25 40.57 15.02 -27.67
N ASP A 26 41.02 14.11 -28.52
CA ASP A 26 40.69 12.68 -28.45
C ASP A 26 41.27 12.03 -27.19
N ARG A 27 42.51 12.41 -26.83
CA ARG A 27 43.15 11.92 -25.60
C ARG A 27 42.40 12.41 -24.36
N ASN A 28 42.02 13.69 -24.31
CA ASN A 28 41.24 14.25 -23.21
C ASN A 28 39.84 13.62 -23.13
N SER A 29 39.17 13.41 -24.26
CA SER A 29 37.87 12.74 -24.33
C SER A 29 37.96 11.30 -23.80
N SER A 30 39.01 10.58 -24.18
CA SER A 30 39.28 9.22 -23.68
C SER A 30 39.53 9.20 -22.16
N VAL A 31 40.15 10.24 -21.61
CA VAL A 31 40.38 10.38 -20.16
C VAL A 31 39.07 10.70 -19.43
N LEU A 32 38.25 11.61 -19.96
CA LEU A 32 36.91 11.91 -19.42
C LEU A 32 36.03 10.65 -19.39
N GLN A 33 36.00 9.89 -20.49
CA GLN A 33 35.25 8.64 -20.56
C GLN A 33 35.71 7.64 -19.49
N LYS A 34 37.02 7.51 -19.24
CA LYS A 34 37.53 6.66 -18.16
C LYS A 34 37.07 7.12 -16.77
N TYR A 35 36.98 8.42 -16.54
CA TYR A 35 36.46 8.96 -15.29
C TYR A 35 34.96 8.71 -15.14
N ASP A 36 34.19 8.91 -16.20
CA ASP A 36 32.75 8.62 -16.20
C ASP A 36 32.48 7.13 -15.93
N ASP A 37 33.22 6.23 -16.58
CA ASP A 37 33.14 4.79 -16.35
C ASP A 37 33.50 4.43 -14.89
N ALA A 38 34.51 5.08 -14.32
CA ALA A 38 34.91 4.86 -12.92
C ALA A 38 33.82 5.35 -11.94
N ILE A 39 33.22 6.52 -12.21
CA ILE A 39 32.11 7.06 -11.42
C ILE A 39 30.91 6.11 -11.48
N ALA A 40 30.55 5.63 -12.66
CA ALA A 40 29.44 4.69 -12.84
C ALA A 40 29.65 3.40 -12.03
N ARG A 41 30.86 2.82 -12.08
CA ARG A 41 31.21 1.63 -11.29
C ARG A 41 31.15 1.87 -9.78
N LEU A 42 31.61 3.04 -9.32
CA LEU A 42 31.56 3.40 -7.90
C LEU A 42 30.13 3.63 -7.42
N GLN A 43 29.27 4.24 -8.25
CA GLN A 43 27.85 4.41 -7.96
C GLN A 43 27.14 3.07 -7.87
N GLU A 44 27.35 2.17 -8.83
CA GLU A 44 26.79 0.82 -8.78
C GLU A 44 27.24 0.07 -7.51
N ARG A 45 28.53 0.17 -7.17
CA ARG A 45 29.06 -0.46 -5.96
C ARG A 45 28.46 0.15 -4.69
N ARG A 46 28.30 1.48 -4.64
CA ARG A 46 27.65 2.18 -3.53
C ARG A 46 26.21 1.70 -3.37
N ASP A 47 25.46 1.60 -4.45
CA ASP A 47 24.06 1.19 -4.41
C ASP A 47 23.92 -0.26 -3.94
N PHE A 48 24.79 -1.14 -4.42
CA PHE A 48 24.88 -2.52 -3.96
C PHE A 48 25.16 -2.62 -2.45
N VAL A 49 26.18 -1.92 -1.95
CA VAL A 49 26.53 -1.90 -0.52
C VAL A 49 25.40 -1.27 0.31
N THR A 50 24.76 -0.22 -0.20
CA THR A 50 23.63 0.45 0.48
C THR A 50 22.46 -0.52 0.66
N LYS A 51 22.13 -1.31 -0.37
CA LYS A 51 21.11 -2.37 -0.28
C LYS A 51 21.48 -3.43 0.77
N ILE A 52 22.73 -3.87 0.82
CA ILE A 52 23.21 -4.83 1.83
C ILE A 52 23.06 -4.24 3.24
N VAL A 53 23.53 -3.02 3.46
CA VAL A 53 23.44 -2.36 4.78
C VAL A 53 21.98 -2.18 5.20
N ALA A 54 21.10 -1.77 4.28
CA ALA A 54 19.66 -1.65 4.56
C ALA A 54 19.05 -3.01 4.95
N HIS A 55 19.42 -4.08 4.24
CA HIS A 55 18.97 -5.44 4.57
C HIS A 55 19.46 -5.89 5.95
N GLN A 56 20.76 -5.72 6.24
CA GLN A 56 21.33 -6.06 7.54
C GLN A 56 20.68 -5.26 8.67
N LYS A 57 20.47 -3.94 8.49
CA LYS A 57 19.74 -3.08 9.43
C LYS A 57 18.32 -3.59 9.68
N SER A 58 17.62 -4.05 8.64
CA SER A 58 16.29 -4.66 8.79
C SER A 58 16.35 -5.93 9.62
N LEU A 59 17.34 -6.80 9.42
CA LEU A 59 17.50 -8.06 10.15
C LEU A 59 17.80 -7.84 11.64
N VAL A 60 18.61 -6.83 11.98
CA VAL A 60 18.95 -6.50 13.37
C VAL A 60 17.95 -5.55 14.04
N SER A 61 16.89 -5.15 13.34
CA SER A 61 15.86 -4.26 13.87
C SER A 61 15.26 -4.81 15.16
N PRO A 62 15.10 -3.99 16.22
CA PRO A 62 14.52 -4.41 17.48
C PRO A 62 13.19 -5.16 17.34
N ILE A 63 12.35 -4.75 16.38
CA ILE A 63 11.02 -5.32 16.19
C ILE A 63 11.04 -6.79 15.76
N ARG A 64 12.11 -7.27 15.12
CA ARG A 64 12.28 -8.68 14.75
C ARG A 64 12.76 -9.55 15.92
N ARG A 65 13.26 -8.92 16.99
CA ARG A 65 13.75 -9.60 18.20
C ARG A 65 12.69 -9.66 19.29
N LEU A 66 11.54 -9.02 19.08
CA LEU A 66 10.44 -9.05 20.04
C LEU A 66 9.83 -10.46 20.09
N PRO A 67 9.54 -10.99 21.29
CA PRO A 67 8.72 -12.17 21.43
C PRO A 67 7.35 -11.99 20.76
N PRO A 68 6.73 -13.08 20.25
CA PRO A 68 5.40 -13.05 19.67
C PRO A 68 4.36 -12.33 20.55
N ASP A 69 4.41 -12.54 21.87
CA ASP A 69 3.44 -11.98 22.82
C ASP A 69 3.52 -10.45 22.91
N ILE A 70 4.74 -9.90 22.88
CA ILE A 70 4.95 -8.45 22.91
C ILE A 70 4.48 -7.83 21.60
N LEU A 71 4.79 -8.47 20.47
CA LEU A 71 4.34 -7.99 19.17
C LEU A 71 2.81 -8.09 19.04
N GLY A 72 2.20 -9.16 19.54
CA GLY A 72 0.74 -9.30 19.63
C GLY A 72 0.08 -8.25 20.54
N SER A 73 0.76 -7.83 21.61
CA SER A 73 0.30 -6.74 22.48
C SER A 73 0.35 -5.39 21.75
N ILE A 74 1.42 -5.12 21.00
CA ILE A 74 1.52 -3.92 20.14
C ILE A 74 0.40 -3.92 19.10
N PHE A 75 0.16 -5.05 18.43
CA PHE A 75 -0.96 -5.16 17.49
C PHE A 75 -2.32 -5.00 18.17
N GLY A 76 -2.46 -5.44 19.41
CA GLY A 76 -3.66 -5.20 20.23
C GLY A 76 -3.95 -3.72 20.41
N LEU A 77 -2.92 -2.90 20.67
CA LEU A 77 -3.05 -1.44 20.77
C LEU A 77 -3.45 -0.81 19.42
N VAL A 78 -2.90 -1.31 18.32
CA VAL A 78 -3.27 -0.85 16.97
C VAL A 78 -4.72 -1.23 16.63
N ALA A 79 -5.17 -2.40 17.07
CA ALA A 79 -6.52 -2.91 16.85
C ALA A 79 -7.57 -2.36 17.85
N GLU A 80 -7.23 -1.37 18.68
CA GLU A 80 -8.24 -0.58 19.39
C GLU A 80 -9.16 0.15 18.42
N GLU A 81 -8.62 0.57 17.27
CA GLU A 81 -9.41 1.02 16.14
C GLU A 81 -10.17 -0.17 15.52
N PRO A 82 -11.50 -0.06 15.35
CA PRO A 82 -12.30 -1.15 14.83
C PRO A 82 -11.98 -1.43 13.36
N ILE A 83 -12.18 -2.69 12.95
CA ILE A 83 -12.23 -3.04 11.53
C ILE A 83 -13.50 -2.42 10.95
N LEU A 84 -13.34 -1.57 9.96
CA LEU A 84 -14.44 -0.91 9.28
C LEU A 84 -14.84 -1.71 8.03
N LEU A 85 -16.10 -2.13 7.99
CA LEU A 85 -16.74 -2.78 6.86
C LEU A 85 -17.77 -1.83 6.27
N ASN A 86 -17.45 -1.27 5.11
CA ASN A 86 -18.21 -0.16 4.53
C ASN A 86 -18.75 -0.48 3.13
N THR A 87 -20.07 -0.42 2.98
CA THR A 87 -20.73 -0.68 1.70
C THR A 87 -20.74 0.55 0.79
N ARG A 88 -20.55 1.78 1.30
CA ARG A 88 -20.51 3.02 0.48
C ARG A 88 -19.30 3.07 -0.43
N THR A 89 -18.15 2.64 0.07
CA THR A 89 -16.86 2.76 -0.61
C THR A 89 -16.50 1.42 -1.22
N SER A 90 -17.25 1.01 -2.25
CA SER A 90 -17.01 -0.23 -3.00
C SER A 90 -16.87 -1.50 -2.14
N SER A 91 -17.64 -1.63 -1.06
CA SER A 91 -17.61 -2.82 -0.19
C SER A 91 -16.23 -3.14 0.40
N GLN A 92 -15.49 -2.12 0.85
CA GLN A 92 -14.13 -2.26 1.39
C GLN A 92 -14.10 -2.70 2.86
N CYS A 93 -13.03 -3.42 3.21
CA CYS A 93 -12.61 -3.71 4.57
C CYS A 93 -11.34 -2.91 4.87
N THR A 94 -11.41 -2.04 5.87
CA THR A 94 -10.31 -1.19 6.30
C THR A 94 -10.11 -1.29 7.81
N GLY A 95 -8.95 -0.86 8.29
CA GLY A 95 -8.61 -0.87 9.70
C GLY A 95 -7.11 -0.74 9.90
N ALA A 96 -6.69 -0.10 10.98
CA ALA A 96 -5.27 0.17 11.24
C ALA A 96 -4.40 -1.09 11.27
N ILE A 97 -4.99 -2.24 11.64
CA ILE A 97 -4.27 -3.52 11.72
C ILE A 97 -4.04 -4.19 10.36
N LEU A 98 -4.83 -3.89 9.33
CA LEU A 98 -4.74 -4.58 8.03
C LEU A 98 -3.42 -4.25 7.29
N PRO A 99 -2.97 -2.98 7.20
CA PRO A 99 -1.66 -2.66 6.62
C PRO A 99 -0.50 -3.36 7.33
N SER A 100 -0.58 -3.58 8.64
CA SER A 100 0.46 -4.30 9.40
C SER A 100 0.63 -5.74 8.89
N SER A 101 -0.44 -6.36 8.37
CA SER A 101 -0.37 -7.69 7.76
C SER A 101 0.37 -7.73 6.42
N TRP A 102 0.67 -6.57 5.82
CA TRP A 102 1.37 -6.47 4.53
C TRP A 102 2.88 -6.27 4.69
N VAL A 103 3.36 -5.97 5.90
CA VAL A 103 4.77 -5.69 6.18
C VAL A 103 5.66 -6.91 5.96
N CYS A 104 5.31 -8.06 6.54
CA CYS A 104 6.03 -9.32 6.34
C CYS A 104 5.16 -10.54 6.64
N SER A 105 5.61 -11.74 6.24
CA SER A 105 4.89 -13.00 6.47
C SER A 105 4.70 -13.33 7.95
N TRP A 106 5.68 -12.98 8.80
CA TRP A 106 5.59 -13.23 10.24
C TRP A 106 4.50 -12.39 10.92
N TRP A 107 4.45 -11.09 10.62
CA TRP A 107 3.40 -10.20 11.14
C TRP A 107 2.03 -10.60 10.65
N ARG A 108 1.93 -10.96 9.36
CA ARG A 108 0.70 -11.51 8.79
C ARG A 108 0.23 -12.73 9.58
N ASN A 109 1.13 -13.68 9.83
CA ASN A 109 0.77 -14.90 10.56
C ASN A 109 0.22 -14.57 11.96
N LEU A 110 0.92 -13.71 12.72
CA LEU A 110 0.46 -13.27 14.04
C LEU A 110 -0.91 -12.60 13.99
N ILE A 111 -1.10 -11.66 13.07
CA ILE A 111 -2.35 -10.91 12.95
C ILE A 111 -3.51 -11.83 12.57
N LEU A 112 -3.31 -12.74 11.60
CA LEU A 112 -4.34 -13.66 11.14
C LEU A 112 -4.78 -14.67 12.21
N HIS A 113 -3.86 -15.10 13.07
CA HIS A 113 -4.13 -16.13 14.09
C HIS A 113 -4.42 -15.57 15.49
N GLN A 114 -4.63 -14.26 15.61
CA GLN A 114 -4.96 -13.63 16.88
C GLN A 114 -6.41 -13.10 16.86
N PRO A 115 -7.38 -13.92 17.32
CA PRO A 115 -8.81 -13.60 17.25
C PRO A 115 -9.23 -12.26 17.86
N THR A 116 -8.55 -11.82 18.90
CA THR A 116 -8.83 -10.54 19.58
C THR A 116 -8.68 -9.33 18.67
N LEU A 117 -7.80 -9.40 17.66
CA LEU A 117 -7.58 -8.32 16.69
C LEU A 117 -8.74 -8.16 15.69
N TRP A 118 -9.62 -9.17 15.60
CA TRP A 118 -10.77 -9.21 14.69
C TRP A 118 -12.11 -9.04 15.44
N SER A 119 -12.06 -8.64 16.71
CA SER A 119 -13.22 -8.64 17.60
C SER A 119 -14.02 -7.34 17.63
N ARG A 120 -13.40 -6.22 17.25
CA ARG A 120 -14.04 -4.89 17.20
C ARG A 120 -14.34 -4.56 15.76
N ILE A 121 -15.62 -4.51 15.40
CA ILE A 121 -16.06 -4.37 14.02
C ILE A 121 -17.09 -3.25 13.93
N ASP A 122 -16.83 -2.27 13.05
CA ASP A 122 -17.76 -1.21 12.70
C ASP A 122 -18.32 -1.48 11.30
N PHE A 123 -19.64 -1.59 11.21
CA PHE A 123 -20.36 -1.82 9.97
C PHE A 123 -21.03 -0.52 9.53
N ARG A 124 -20.66 0.00 8.37
CA ARG A 124 -21.39 1.06 7.69
C ARG A 124 -22.18 0.45 6.56
N LEU A 125 -23.47 0.22 6.81
CA LEU A 125 -24.36 -0.54 5.93
C LEU A 125 -25.39 0.38 5.28
N GLY A 126 -25.37 0.41 3.95
CA GLY A 126 -26.44 0.93 3.12
C GLY A 126 -27.11 -0.17 2.32
N PRO A 127 -27.82 0.17 1.24
CA PRO A 127 -28.29 -0.84 0.29
C PRO A 127 -27.13 -1.66 -0.25
N VAL A 128 -27.25 -2.98 -0.17
CA VAL A 128 -26.25 -3.93 -0.67
C VAL A 128 -26.90 -4.86 -1.68
N ASP A 129 -26.25 -5.03 -2.82
CA ASP A 129 -26.63 -6.01 -3.83
C ASP A 129 -26.43 -7.45 -3.31
N ASP A 130 -27.36 -8.34 -3.67
CA ASP A 130 -27.37 -9.73 -3.20
C ASP A 130 -26.14 -10.54 -3.62
N ASN A 131 -25.45 -10.11 -4.68
CA ASN A 131 -24.27 -10.78 -5.22
C ASN A 131 -22.93 -10.17 -4.75
N SER A 132 -22.95 -9.31 -3.72
CA SER A 132 -21.74 -8.62 -3.27
C SER A 132 -20.70 -9.54 -2.63
N GLU A 133 -19.44 -9.36 -3.03
CA GLU A 133 -18.25 -9.92 -2.36
C GLU A 133 -18.17 -9.51 -0.88
N PHE A 134 -18.88 -8.45 -0.49
CA PHE A 134 -18.96 -7.93 0.86
C PHE A 134 -19.39 -9.00 1.88
N THR A 135 -20.35 -9.87 1.53
CA THR A 135 -20.79 -10.93 2.46
C THR A 135 -19.63 -11.90 2.76
N SER A 136 -18.79 -12.19 1.78
CA SER A 136 -17.61 -13.05 1.96
C SER A 136 -16.58 -12.39 2.87
N ILE A 137 -16.37 -11.08 2.73
CA ILE A 137 -15.49 -10.30 3.60
C ILE A 137 -16.00 -10.32 5.05
N VAL A 138 -17.30 -10.10 5.26
CA VAL A 138 -17.92 -10.16 6.60
C VAL A 138 -17.69 -11.54 7.23
N ARG A 139 -17.92 -12.62 6.46
CA ARG A 139 -17.69 -14.00 6.94
C ARG A 139 -16.23 -14.24 7.30
N GLU A 140 -15.30 -13.78 6.49
CA GLU A 140 -13.86 -13.95 6.74
C GLU A 140 -13.43 -13.23 8.02
N VAL A 141 -13.91 -12.00 8.25
CA VAL A 141 -13.63 -11.24 9.48
C VAL A 141 -14.21 -11.97 10.70
N LEU A 142 -15.45 -12.45 10.61
CA LEU A 142 -16.09 -13.22 11.69
C LEU A 142 -15.39 -14.55 11.94
N LEU A 143 -14.93 -15.24 10.91
CA LEU A 143 -14.15 -16.47 11.02
C LEU A 143 -12.84 -16.22 11.79
N ARG A 144 -12.12 -15.15 11.43
CA ARG A 144 -10.85 -14.78 12.08
C ARG A 144 -11.01 -14.34 13.52
N SER A 145 -12.18 -13.80 13.89
CA SER A 145 -12.51 -13.52 15.29
C SER A 145 -12.60 -14.77 16.18
N GLY A 146 -12.45 -15.96 15.60
CA GLY A 146 -12.42 -17.25 16.31
C GLY A 146 -13.79 -17.61 16.88
N PRO A 147 -13.93 -18.74 17.60
CA PRO A 147 -15.20 -19.17 18.17
C PRO A 147 -15.46 -18.65 19.60
N THR A 148 -14.42 -18.25 20.32
CA THR A 148 -14.50 -17.93 21.76
C THR A 148 -14.38 -16.44 22.07
N THR A 149 -13.82 -15.64 21.15
CA THR A 149 -13.64 -14.21 21.37
C THR A 149 -14.98 -13.50 21.36
N LEU A 150 -15.16 -12.60 22.33
CA LEU A 150 -16.33 -11.75 22.39
C LEU A 150 -16.25 -10.61 21.37
N LEU A 151 -17.36 -10.32 20.71
CA LEU A 151 -17.46 -9.33 19.65
C LEU A 151 -18.02 -8.00 20.16
N CYS A 152 -17.41 -6.90 19.74
CA CYS A 152 -17.91 -5.54 19.93
C CYS A 152 -18.30 -4.99 18.56
N LEU A 153 -19.60 -4.87 18.33
CA LEU A 153 -20.17 -4.52 17.02
C LEU A 153 -20.79 -3.13 17.06
N SER A 154 -20.52 -2.34 16.03
CA SER A 154 -21.21 -1.08 15.74
C SER A 154 -21.86 -1.20 14.37
N LEU A 155 -23.15 -0.88 14.26
CA LEU A 155 -23.90 -0.93 13.01
C LEU A 155 -24.48 0.46 12.73
N ASP A 156 -23.87 1.15 11.78
CA ASP A 156 -24.31 2.40 11.20
C ASP A 156 -25.14 2.09 9.94
N LEU A 157 -26.46 2.09 10.08
CA LEU A 157 -27.42 1.90 8.98
C LEU A 157 -27.75 3.26 8.36
N PHE A 158 -27.69 3.36 7.04
CA PHE A 158 -28.01 4.60 6.33
C PHE A 158 -28.75 4.34 5.01
N GLU A 159 -29.55 5.31 4.59
CA GLU A 159 -30.16 5.32 3.25
C GLU A 159 -29.27 6.03 2.23
N THR A 160 -29.32 5.58 0.97
CA THR A 160 -28.75 6.29 -0.18
C THR A 160 -29.89 6.87 -1.02
N ARG A 161 -29.59 7.97 -1.73
CA ARG A 161 -30.56 8.73 -2.55
C ARG A 161 -31.21 7.93 -3.69
N GLU A 162 -30.68 6.74 -3.98
CA GLU A 162 -31.11 5.86 -5.06
C GLU A 162 -31.80 4.61 -4.50
N THR A 163 -33.13 4.70 -4.40
CA THR A 163 -34.17 3.69 -4.65
C THR A 163 -33.89 2.22 -4.31
N TYR A 164 -33.43 1.92 -3.10
CA TYR A 164 -33.57 0.56 -2.54
C TYR A 164 -34.00 0.64 -1.08
N PRO A 165 -35.06 -0.06 -0.66
CA PRO A 165 -35.42 -0.14 0.74
C PRO A 165 -34.23 -0.63 1.58
N LEU A 166 -34.05 -0.09 2.78
CA LEU A 166 -33.11 -0.61 3.79
C LEU A 166 -33.27 -2.13 4.02
N ALA A 167 -34.45 -2.68 3.73
CA ALA A 167 -34.72 -4.12 3.73
C ALA A 167 -34.21 -4.84 2.46
N SER A 168 -33.05 -4.45 1.91
CA SER A 168 -32.45 -5.20 0.80
C SER A 168 -32.07 -6.61 1.27
N SER A 169 -32.19 -7.59 0.37
CA SER A 169 -31.85 -8.99 0.65
C SER A 169 -30.38 -9.16 1.05
N GLY A 170 -29.48 -8.35 0.48
CA GLY A 170 -28.07 -8.28 0.88
C GLY A 170 -27.87 -7.88 2.34
N LEU A 171 -28.56 -6.83 2.81
CA LEU A 171 -28.51 -6.40 4.21
C LEU A 171 -29.07 -7.48 5.14
N LEU A 172 -30.20 -8.10 4.80
CA LEU A 172 -30.76 -9.21 5.57
C LEU A 172 -29.81 -10.41 5.66
N ARG A 173 -29.01 -10.67 4.62
CA ARG A 173 -28.02 -11.75 4.62
C ARG A 173 -26.86 -11.45 5.56
N ILE A 174 -26.41 -10.20 5.61
CA ILE A 174 -25.39 -9.75 6.57
C ILE A 174 -25.94 -9.89 8.00
N LEU A 175 -27.14 -9.36 8.27
CA LEU A 175 -27.76 -9.48 9.58
C LEU A 175 -27.98 -10.94 10.00
N ARG A 176 -28.35 -11.82 9.06
CA ARG A 176 -28.46 -13.27 9.32
C ARG A 176 -27.12 -13.88 9.70
N THR A 177 -26.05 -13.54 8.97
CA THR A 177 -24.68 -13.99 9.28
C THR A 177 -24.25 -13.50 10.66
N LEU A 178 -24.55 -12.25 11.01
CA LEU A 178 -24.27 -11.70 12.34
C LEU A 178 -25.07 -12.42 13.43
N LYS A 179 -26.34 -12.75 13.16
CA LYS A 179 -27.23 -13.46 14.10
C LYS A 179 -26.63 -14.80 14.55
N GLU A 180 -25.95 -15.52 13.67
CA GLU A 180 -25.28 -16.80 13.96
C GLU A 180 -24.21 -16.69 15.06
N HIS A 181 -23.71 -15.49 15.34
CA HIS A 181 -22.66 -15.23 16.33
C HIS A 181 -23.15 -14.45 17.56
N THR A 182 -24.47 -14.31 17.74
CA THR A 182 -25.08 -13.50 18.83
C THR A 182 -24.67 -13.91 20.23
N THR A 183 -24.40 -15.19 20.47
CA THR A 183 -23.93 -15.71 21.78
C THR A 183 -22.56 -15.17 22.20
N ARG A 184 -21.80 -14.61 21.25
CA ARG A 184 -20.47 -14.06 21.48
C ARG A 184 -20.47 -12.55 21.56
N TRP A 185 -21.61 -11.87 21.44
CA TRP A 185 -21.65 -10.41 21.45
C TRP A 185 -21.44 -9.90 22.87
N LYS A 186 -20.44 -9.04 23.05
CA LYS A 186 -20.19 -8.29 24.29
C LYS A 186 -20.82 -6.92 24.26
N ASP A 187 -20.75 -6.24 23.11
CA ASP A 187 -21.34 -4.92 22.90
C ASP A 187 -21.93 -4.85 21.50
N LEU A 188 -23.09 -4.21 21.39
CA LEU A 188 -23.80 -3.97 20.14
C LEU A 188 -24.35 -2.55 20.16
N LYS A 189 -23.86 -1.72 19.25
CA LYS A 189 -24.38 -0.37 19.02
C LYS A 189 -25.04 -0.34 17.66
N VAL A 190 -26.26 0.16 17.61
CA VAL A 190 -27.01 0.32 16.35
C VAL A 190 -27.40 1.78 16.22
N HIS A 191 -26.96 2.40 15.14
CA HIS A 191 -27.30 3.76 14.76
C HIS A 191 -28.03 3.72 13.43
N VAL A 192 -29.22 4.30 13.39
CA VAL A 192 -30.01 4.41 12.17
C VAL A 192 -30.02 5.88 11.77
N LYS A 193 -29.32 6.21 10.69
CA LYS A 193 -29.26 7.57 10.14
C LYS A 193 -30.35 7.69 9.08
N SER A 194 -31.48 8.29 9.47
CA SER A 194 -32.53 8.66 8.52
C SER A 194 -32.12 9.93 7.77
N PHE A 195 -32.64 10.10 6.55
CA PHE A 195 -32.32 11.22 5.65
C PHE A 195 -32.42 12.61 6.33
N SER A 196 -33.31 12.77 7.31
CA SER A 196 -33.49 14.02 8.05
C SER A 196 -32.26 14.51 8.83
N ASP A 197 -31.30 13.63 9.13
CA ASP A 197 -30.07 13.96 9.87
C ASP A 197 -28.87 14.29 8.95
N LEU A 198 -28.97 14.02 7.65
CA LEU A 198 -27.89 14.25 6.67
C LEU A 198 -27.95 15.64 6.01
N ASP A 199 -29.07 16.35 6.13
CA ASP A 199 -29.23 17.73 5.63
C ASP A 199 -28.62 18.81 6.57
N LYS A 200 -27.93 18.41 7.64
CA LYS A 200 -27.33 19.31 8.65
C LYS A 200 -25.78 19.31 8.68
N LEU A 201 -25.13 18.72 7.68
CA LEU A 201 -23.68 18.78 7.47
C LEU A 201 -23.37 19.44 6.12
#